data_AF-A0A9N8E384-F1
#
_entry.id   AF-A0A9N8E384-F1
#
_cell.length_a   1.000
_cell.length_b   1.000
_cell.length_c   1.000
_cell.angle_alpha   90.00
_cell.angle_beta   90.00
_cell.angle_gamma   90.00
#
_symmetry.space_group_name_H-M   'P 1'
#
loop_
_entity.id
_entity.type
_entity.pdbx_description
1 polymer ?
#
loop_
_entity_poly.entity_id
_entity_poly.type
_entity_poly.pdbx_seq_one_letter_code
_entity_poly.pdbx_strand_id
1 'polypeptide(L)'
;MPLRIPLLAYVLVSALICTAISGGMNTAISYALYAGKEAETMMFAFPSTVAGDVVLTCIIGSVITWLISGQLALGDLGDAGPLRITGLPWKSAEELPGTLLAKLAVASYQPILEKKKDDKARTHPVRNFMYCAATGALVGLVLLVPTLGLIFILAGYFSVEHDATPDDGVIWDMPTLLLYKGMLGALMGLVEQPLIVLLIATKPVPDEISEEDEECGSSHSKPTETATETPAQQ
;
A
#
# COMPACT_ATOMS: atom_id res chain seq x y z
N MET A 1 17.51 17.27 -12.49
CA MET A 1 18.00 15.90 -12.24
C MET A 1 16.95 15.18 -11.39
N PRO A 2 16.47 13.99 -11.79
CA PRO A 2 15.52 13.24 -10.98
C PRO A 2 16.18 12.80 -9.67
N LEU A 3 15.47 12.99 -8.55
CA LEU A 3 15.94 12.56 -7.23
C LEU A 3 15.90 11.03 -7.18
N ARG A 4 17.04 10.41 -6.87
CA ARG A 4 17.16 8.96 -6.70
C ARG A 4 16.94 8.60 -5.25
N ILE A 5 15.93 7.77 -4.97
CA ILE A 5 15.60 7.33 -3.61
C ILE A 5 15.70 5.81 -3.55
N PRO A 6 16.47 5.23 -2.61
CA PRO A 6 16.46 3.78 -2.39
C PRO A 6 15.06 3.28 -2.01
N LEU A 7 14.64 2.12 -2.52
CA LEU A 7 13.34 1.51 -2.20
C LEU A 7 13.08 1.44 -0.68
N LEU A 8 14.08 1.04 0.10
CA LEU A 8 13.96 0.99 1.56
C LEU A 8 13.65 2.36 2.18
N ALA A 9 14.32 3.43 1.71
CA ALA A 9 14.06 4.78 2.21
C ALA A 9 12.63 5.22 1.86
N TYR A 10 12.17 4.92 0.64
CA TYR A 10 10.79 5.19 0.24
C TYR A 10 9.76 4.42 1.09
N VAL A 11 9.98 3.14 1.34
CA VAL A 11 9.14 2.31 2.22
C VAL A 11 9.06 2.91 3.63
N LEU A 12 10.20 3.28 4.22
CA LEU A 12 10.23 3.83 5.58
C LEU A 12 9.53 5.18 5.68
N VAL A 13 9.80 6.10 4.73
CA VAL A 13 9.19 7.42 4.73
C VAL A 13 7.68 7.33 4.49
N SER A 14 7.24 6.54 3.51
CA SER A 14 5.81 6.34 3.24
C SER A 14 5.11 5.69 4.43
N ALA A 15 5.73 4.70 5.09
CA ALA A 15 5.17 4.08 6.28
C ALA A 15 5.00 5.06 7.44
N LEU A 16 5.97 5.94 7.68
CA LEU A 16 5.87 6.97 8.73
C LEU A 16 4.73 7.97 8.44
N ILE A 17 4.61 8.42 7.18
CA ILE A 17 3.52 9.31 6.77
C ILE A 17 2.16 8.63 6.96
N CYS A 18 2.01 7.39 6.47
CA CYS A 18 0.78 6.61 6.62
C CYS A 18 0.44 6.32 8.09
N THR A 19 1.44 6.07 8.94
CA THR A 19 1.28 5.90 10.39
C THR A 19 0.68 7.15 11.01
N ALA A 20 1.24 8.33 10.73
CA ALA A 20 0.77 9.59 11.28
C ALA A 20 -0.66 9.92 10.82
N ILE A 21 -0.95 9.75 9.52
CA ILE A 21 -2.28 10.02 8.95
C ILE A 21 -3.31 9.05 9.52
N SER A 22 -3.02 7.74 9.52
CA SER A 22 -3.96 6.71 9.97
C SER A 22 -4.24 6.80 11.46
N GLY A 23 -3.23 7.14 12.27
CA GLY A 23 -3.41 7.42 13.69
C GLY A 23 -4.27 8.66 13.92
N GLY A 24 -3.96 9.77 13.24
CA GLY A 24 -4.72 11.01 13.35
C GLY A 24 -6.19 10.85 12.94
N MET A 25 -6.46 10.15 11.83
CA MET A 25 -7.82 9.86 11.37
C MET A 25 -8.62 9.05 12.39
N ASN A 26 -8.03 8.00 12.96
CA ASN A 26 -8.72 7.18 13.96
C ASN A 26 -8.97 7.93 15.27
N THR A 27 -8.03 8.78 15.69
CA THR A 27 -8.25 9.69 16.81
C THR A 27 -9.42 10.65 16.52
N ALA A 28 -9.47 11.24 15.32
CA ALA A 28 -10.54 12.17 14.95
C ALA A 28 -11.92 11.49 14.86
N ILE A 29 -11.98 10.28 14.29
CA ILE A 29 -13.21 9.48 14.22
C ILE A 29 -13.66 9.09 15.63
N SER A 30 -12.75 8.63 16.48
CA SER A 30 -13.05 8.33 17.88
C SER A 30 -13.61 9.56 18.60
N TYR A 31 -12.99 10.73 18.40
CA TYR A 31 -13.52 11.98 18.93
C TYR A 31 -14.95 12.25 18.48
N ALA A 32 -15.21 12.16 17.17
CA ALA A 32 -16.53 12.42 16.61
C ALA A 32 -17.60 11.42 17.09
N LEU A 33 -17.22 10.16 17.32
CA LEU A 33 -18.16 9.11 17.74
C LEU A 33 -18.51 9.18 19.23
N TYR A 34 -17.52 9.45 20.09
CA TYR A 34 -17.64 9.28 21.53
C TYR A 34 -17.69 10.60 22.33
N ALA A 35 -17.45 11.75 21.70
CA ALA A 35 -17.56 13.04 22.37
C ALA A 35 -18.96 13.23 23.00
N GLY A 36 -18.98 13.37 24.33
CA GLY A 36 -20.22 13.56 25.10
C GLY A 36 -21.06 12.29 25.30
N LYS A 37 -20.53 11.10 24.98
CA LYS A 37 -21.22 9.81 25.10
C LYS A 37 -20.50 8.80 25.99
N GLU A 38 -19.91 9.27 27.08
CA GLU A 38 -19.06 8.45 27.96
C GLU A 38 -19.80 7.23 28.54
N ALA A 39 -21.11 7.33 28.81
CA ALA A 39 -21.91 6.21 29.32
C ALA A 39 -22.10 5.05 28.31
N GLU A 40 -21.76 5.25 27.03
CA GLU A 40 -21.94 4.28 25.94
C GLU A 40 -20.62 3.64 25.47
N THR A 41 -19.47 3.97 26.08
CA THR A 41 -18.11 3.55 25.65
C THR A 41 -17.66 2.21 26.23
N MET A 42 -18.58 1.30 26.50
CA MET A 42 -18.22 0.00 27.06
C MET A 42 -17.55 -0.90 26.00
N MET A 43 -16.57 -1.70 26.44
CA MET A 43 -15.77 -2.53 25.54
C MET A 43 -16.63 -3.56 24.77
N PHE A 44 -17.61 -4.16 25.46
CA PHE A 44 -18.43 -5.27 24.95
C PHE A 44 -19.95 -5.09 25.12
N ALA A 45 -20.44 -3.93 25.58
CA ALA A 45 -21.87 -3.72 25.72
C ALA A 45 -22.53 -3.32 24.40
N PHE A 46 -23.60 -4.01 24.01
CA PHE A 46 -24.43 -3.64 22.87
C PHE A 46 -25.33 -2.43 23.24
N PRO A 47 -25.62 -1.47 22.33
CA PRO A 47 -25.34 -1.45 20.88
C PRO A 47 -23.98 -0.89 20.46
N SER A 48 -23.24 -0.24 21.36
CA SER A 48 -21.97 0.45 21.07
C SER A 48 -20.78 -0.30 21.68
N THR A 49 -20.20 -1.24 20.92
CA THR A 49 -18.99 -1.95 21.37
C THR A 49 -17.74 -1.30 20.78
N VAL A 50 -16.84 -0.83 21.65
CA VAL A 50 -15.50 -0.39 21.22
C VAL A 50 -14.80 -1.51 20.45
N ALA A 51 -15.01 -2.77 20.86
CA ALA A 51 -14.51 -3.94 20.13
C ALA A 51 -15.05 -4.04 18.69
N GLY A 52 -16.35 -3.79 18.48
CA GLY A 52 -16.94 -3.80 17.14
C GLY A 52 -16.38 -2.68 16.26
N ASP A 53 -16.17 -1.50 16.85
CA ASP A 53 -15.53 -0.37 16.18
C ASP A 53 -14.06 -0.68 15.81
N VAL A 54 -13.29 -1.37 16.68
CA VAL A 54 -11.93 -1.86 16.34
C VAL A 54 -11.96 -2.80 15.13
N VAL A 55 -12.87 -3.77 15.11
CA VAL A 55 -13.01 -4.71 13.97
C VAL A 55 -13.36 -3.95 12.69
N LEU A 56 -14.31 -3.02 12.76
CA LEU A 56 -14.74 -2.23 11.60
C LEU A 56 -13.60 -1.32 11.11
N THR A 57 -12.83 -0.74 12.03
CA THR A 57 -11.63 0.06 11.72
C THR A 57 -10.62 -0.77 10.93
N CYS A 58 -10.33 -2.01 11.37
CA CYS A 58 -9.40 -2.89 10.66
C CYS A 58 -9.87 -3.19 9.23
N ILE A 59 -11.16 -3.45 9.03
CA ILE A 59 -11.70 -3.81 7.70
C ILE A 59 -11.78 -2.59 6.79
N ILE A 60 -12.48 -1.53 7.21
CA ILE A 60 -12.70 -0.34 6.39
C ILE A 60 -11.39 0.41 6.17
N GLY A 61 -10.57 0.54 7.21
CA GLY A 61 -9.24 1.15 7.12
C GLY A 61 -8.41 0.44 6.06
N SER A 62 -8.36 -0.89 6.08
CA SER A 62 -7.60 -1.67 5.09
C SER A 62 -8.10 -1.47 3.66
N VAL A 63 -9.42 -1.41 3.44
CA VAL A 63 -10.00 -1.09 2.13
C VAL A 63 -9.51 0.28 1.64
N ILE A 64 -9.61 1.31 2.48
CA ILE A 64 -9.21 2.67 2.12
C ILE A 64 -7.71 2.73 1.83
N THR A 65 -6.88 2.11 2.69
CA THR A 65 -5.43 2.05 2.50
C THR A 65 -5.09 1.38 1.17
N TRP A 66 -5.70 0.23 0.83
CA TRP A 66 -5.42 -0.46 -0.43
C TRP A 66 -5.81 0.37 -1.65
N LEU A 67 -6.96 1.06 -1.58
CA LEU A 67 -7.44 1.91 -2.67
C LEU A 67 -6.57 3.13 -2.90
N ILE A 68 -6.10 3.80 -1.84
CA ILE A 68 -5.33 5.05 -1.97
C ILE A 68 -3.84 4.75 -2.11
N SER A 69 -3.25 4.08 -1.12
CA SER A 69 -1.81 3.81 -1.09
C SER A 69 -1.38 2.89 -2.22
N GLY A 70 -2.23 1.95 -2.63
CA GLY A 70 -1.93 1.10 -3.78
C GLY A 70 -1.76 1.90 -5.07
N GLN A 71 -2.63 2.87 -5.32
CA GLN A 71 -2.56 3.71 -6.53
C GLN A 71 -1.42 4.73 -6.46
N LEU A 72 -1.16 5.31 -5.28
CA LEU A 72 -0.02 6.21 -5.09
C LEU A 72 1.31 5.47 -5.30
N ALA A 73 1.49 4.31 -4.68
CA ALA A 73 2.70 3.52 -4.83
C ALA A 73 2.87 2.99 -6.27
N LEU A 74 1.78 2.64 -6.97
CA LEU A 74 1.84 2.30 -8.40
C LEU A 74 2.33 3.47 -9.26
N GLY A 75 1.85 4.69 -8.99
CA GLY A 75 2.29 5.89 -9.69
C GLY A 75 3.74 6.25 -9.39
N ASP A 76 4.13 6.16 -8.12
CA ASP A 76 5.48 6.52 -7.66
C ASP A 76 6.56 5.51 -8.10
N LEU A 77 6.20 4.22 -8.21
CA LEU A 77 7.10 3.16 -8.67
C LEU A 77 7.06 2.96 -10.20
N GLY A 78 6.12 3.59 -10.90
CA GLY A 78 6.02 3.53 -12.36
C GLY A 78 6.96 4.51 -13.07
N ASP A 79 7.18 4.30 -14.37
CA ASP A 79 8.11 5.11 -15.19
C ASP A 79 7.67 6.58 -15.35
N ALA A 80 6.40 6.87 -15.09
CA ALA A 80 5.82 8.21 -15.20
C ALA A 80 5.95 9.04 -13.91
N GLY A 81 6.45 8.46 -12.82
CA GLY A 81 6.57 9.12 -11.52
C GLY A 81 7.67 10.18 -11.47
N PRO A 82 7.52 11.24 -10.65
CA PRO A 82 8.58 12.23 -10.41
C PRO A 82 9.74 11.64 -9.59
N LEU A 83 9.51 10.53 -8.89
CA LEU A 83 10.49 9.84 -8.06
C LEU A 83 11.16 8.72 -8.86
N ARG A 84 12.49 8.72 -8.93
CA ARG A 84 13.23 7.55 -9.44
C ARG A 84 13.63 6.66 -8.29
N ILE A 85 12.82 5.66 -8.01
CA ILE A 85 13.08 4.69 -6.96
C ILE A 85 14.10 3.66 -7.47
N THR A 86 15.23 3.55 -6.78
CA THR A 86 16.32 2.62 -7.14
C THR A 86 16.25 1.35 -6.31
N GLY A 87 16.70 0.22 -6.87
CA GLY A 87 16.61 -1.10 -6.23
C GLY A 87 15.39 -1.92 -6.67
N LEU A 88 14.85 -1.63 -7.86
CA LEU A 88 13.86 -2.44 -8.56
C LEU A 88 14.57 -3.40 -9.53
N PRO A 89 14.08 -4.64 -9.77
CA PRO A 89 12.98 -5.36 -9.10
C PRO A 89 13.47 -6.29 -7.96
N TRP A 90 12.71 -6.32 -6.85
CA TRP A 90 12.79 -7.39 -5.85
C TRP A 90 12.02 -8.59 -6.42
N LYS A 91 12.60 -9.81 -6.42
CA LYS A 91 12.06 -11.08 -6.99
C LYS A 91 10.73 -10.95 -7.73
N SER A 92 10.76 -11.16 -9.06
CA SER A 92 9.56 -11.11 -9.93
C SER A 92 8.36 -11.81 -9.29
N ALA A 93 7.14 -11.29 -9.49
CA ALA A 93 5.92 -11.93 -9.01
C ALA A 93 5.78 -13.40 -9.46
N GLU A 94 6.45 -13.79 -10.55
CA GLU A 94 6.54 -15.16 -11.05
C GLU A 94 7.40 -16.07 -10.15
N GLU A 95 8.34 -15.50 -9.40
CA GLU A 95 9.20 -16.18 -8.44
C GLU A 95 8.62 -16.19 -7.01
N LEU A 96 7.51 -15.47 -6.78
CA LEU A 96 6.80 -15.55 -5.50
C LEU A 96 6.22 -16.96 -5.36
N PRO A 97 6.44 -17.64 -4.22
CA PRO A 97 5.85 -18.96 -3.99
C PRO A 97 4.34 -18.87 -4.18
N GLY A 98 3.77 -19.79 -4.97
CA GLY A 98 2.41 -19.75 -5.55
C GLY A 98 1.23 -19.83 -4.57
N THR A 99 1.25 -19.05 -3.49
CA THR A 99 0.31 -19.10 -2.37
C THR A 99 0.04 -17.69 -1.88
N LEU A 100 -1.15 -17.15 -2.15
CA LEU A 100 -1.71 -15.90 -1.59
C LEU A 100 -0.94 -14.59 -1.87
N LEU A 101 0.36 -14.48 -1.58
CA LEU A 101 1.19 -13.29 -1.83
C LEU A 101 1.21 -12.91 -3.31
N ALA A 102 1.34 -13.89 -4.23
CA ALA A 102 1.25 -13.62 -5.66
C ALA A 102 -0.12 -13.05 -6.07
N LYS A 103 -1.22 -13.55 -5.46
CA LYS A 103 -2.58 -13.04 -5.72
C LYS A 103 -2.77 -11.63 -5.16
N LEU A 104 -2.22 -11.36 -3.97
CA LEU A 104 -2.19 -10.03 -3.36
C LEU A 104 -1.36 -9.05 -4.19
N ALA A 105 -0.18 -9.46 -4.66
CA ALA A 105 0.67 -8.70 -5.56
C ALA A 105 -0.10 -8.29 -6.83
N VAL A 106 -0.70 -9.25 -7.53
CA VAL A 106 -1.50 -8.98 -8.74
C VAL A 106 -2.67 -8.03 -8.45
N ALA A 107 -3.29 -8.13 -7.27
CA ALA A 107 -4.35 -7.22 -6.85
C ALA A 107 -3.84 -5.80 -6.59
N SER A 108 -2.68 -5.66 -5.96
CA SER A 108 -2.04 -4.37 -5.69
C SER A 108 -1.61 -3.64 -6.94
N TYR A 109 -1.47 -4.31 -8.10
CA TYR A 109 -1.07 -3.66 -9.35
C TYR A 109 -2.20 -3.25 -10.26
N GLN A 110 -3.46 -3.51 -9.88
CA GLN A 110 -4.59 -3.16 -10.75
C GLN A 110 -4.74 -1.64 -10.80
N PRO A 111 -4.46 -0.99 -11.95
CA PRO A 111 -4.67 0.43 -12.05
C PRO A 111 -6.17 0.71 -12.03
N ILE A 112 -6.59 1.59 -11.12
CA ILE A 112 -7.96 2.10 -11.05
C ILE A 112 -8.06 3.37 -11.90
N LEU A 113 -7.01 4.19 -11.88
CA LEU A 113 -7.00 5.54 -12.46
C LEU A 113 -6.24 5.64 -13.79
N GLU A 114 -5.42 4.65 -14.19
CA GLU A 114 -4.69 4.76 -15.45
C GLU A 114 -5.63 4.67 -16.65
N LYS A 115 -5.67 5.77 -17.40
CA LYS A 115 -6.25 5.83 -18.74
C LYS A 115 -5.13 5.46 -19.71
N LYS A 116 -5.01 4.17 -20.06
CA LYS A 116 -4.00 3.74 -21.05
C LYS A 116 -4.27 4.47 -22.37
N LYS A 117 -3.20 4.96 -23.00
CA LYS A 117 -3.26 5.77 -24.23
C LYS A 117 -3.47 4.92 -25.49
N ASP A 118 -3.32 3.60 -25.40
CA ASP A 118 -3.43 2.66 -26.52
C ASP A 118 -4.58 1.66 -26.38
N ASP A 119 -5.34 1.56 -27.46
CA ASP A 119 -6.80 1.45 -27.48
C ASP A 119 -7.35 0.01 -27.64
N LYS A 120 -6.76 -1.02 -26.99
CA LYS A 120 -7.24 -2.41 -27.18
C LYS A 120 -7.51 -3.25 -25.93
N ALA A 121 -6.94 -2.90 -24.79
CA ALA A 121 -7.29 -3.58 -23.53
C ALA A 121 -8.30 -2.71 -22.77
N ARG A 122 -9.59 -3.05 -22.83
CA ARG A 122 -10.61 -2.46 -21.96
C ARG A 122 -10.21 -2.69 -20.50
N THR A 123 -9.58 -1.68 -19.87
CA THR A 123 -9.49 -1.63 -18.43
C THR A 123 -10.91 -1.45 -17.90
N HIS A 124 -11.32 -2.30 -16.97
CA HIS A 124 -12.63 -2.23 -16.32
C HIS A 124 -12.43 -1.53 -14.97
N PRO A 125 -12.48 -0.18 -14.89
CA PRO A 125 -12.11 0.56 -13.68
C PRO A 125 -12.94 0.13 -12.47
N VAL A 126 -14.23 -0.13 -12.67
CA VAL A 126 -15.13 -0.65 -11.62
C VAL A 126 -14.69 -2.04 -11.15
N ARG A 127 -14.31 -2.93 -12.06
CA ARG A 127 -13.81 -4.27 -11.69
C ARG A 127 -12.52 -4.16 -10.89
N ASN A 128 -11.59 -3.32 -11.31
CA ASN A 128 -10.31 -3.10 -10.64
C ASN A 128 -10.50 -2.47 -9.26
N PHE A 129 -11.40 -1.49 -9.15
CA PHE A 129 -11.82 -0.91 -7.88
C PHE A 129 -12.40 -1.97 -6.94
N MET A 130 -13.37 -2.76 -7.41
CA MET A 130 -13.99 -3.82 -6.60
C MET A 130 -12.98 -4.89 -6.19
N TYR A 131 -12.04 -5.25 -7.06
CA TYR A 131 -11.00 -6.22 -6.76
C TYR A 131 -10.01 -5.68 -5.73
N CYS A 132 -9.59 -4.43 -5.86
CA CYS A 132 -8.72 -3.74 -4.90
C CYS A 132 -9.41 -3.60 -3.54
N ALA A 133 -10.67 -3.16 -3.52
CA ALA A 133 -11.48 -3.05 -2.30
C ALA A 133 -11.70 -4.42 -1.63
N ALA A 134 -12.04 -5.46 -2.40
CA ALA A 134 -12.21 -6.82 -1.87
C ALA A 134 -10.88 -7.36 -1.29
N THR A 135 -9.76 -7.03 -1.91
CA THR A 135 -8.43 -7.40 -1.42
C THR A 135 -8.12 -6.71 -0.09
N GLY A 136 -8.31 -5.38 -0.01
CA GLY A 136 -8.16 -4.65 1.25
C GLY A 136 -9.09 -5.19 2.34
N ALA A 137 -10.37 -5.44 2.02
CA ALA A 137 -11.31 -6.01 2.98
C ALA A 137 -10.86 -7.40 3.47
N LEU A 138 -10.36 -8.25 2.58
CA LEU A 138 -9.86 -9.57 2.92
C LEU A 138 -8.61 -9.50 3.79
N VAL A 139 -7.66 -8.59 3.48
CA VAL A 139 -6.47 -8.35 4.30
C VAL A 139 -6.88 -7.84 5.68
N GLY A 140 -7.76 -6.84 5.74
CA GLY A 140 -8.31 -6.34 7.00
C GLY A 140 -8.97 -7.44 7.84
N LEU A 141 -9.83 -8.26 7.22
CA LEU A 141 -10.56 -9.32 7.90
C LEU A 141 -9.69 -10.51 8.34
N VAL A 142 -8.78 -10.97 7.48
CA VAL A 142 -8.02 -12.22 7.69
C VAL A 142 -6.69 -11.96 8.39
N LEU A 143 -6.07 -10.82 8.14
CA LEU A 143 -4.77 -10.47 8.74
C LEU A 143 -4.96 -9.52 9.92
N LEU A 144 -5.58 -8.35 9.71
CA LEU A 144 -5.56 -7.30 10.74
C LEU A 144 -6.48 -7.58 11.91
N VAL A 145 -7.69 -8.08 11.68
CA VAL A 145 -8.63 -8.40 12.77
C VAL A 145 -8.04 -9.48 13.70
N PRO A 146 -7.52 -10.63 13.24
CA PRO A 146 -6.99 -11.65 14.13
C PRO A 146 -5.66 -11.26 14.80
N THR A 147 -4.88 -10.34 14.19
CA THR A 147 -3.61 -9.87 14.75
C THR A 147 -3.83 -8.61 15.59
N LEU A 148 -3.86 -7.44 14.97
CA LEU A 148 -4.00 -6.16 15.65
C LEU A 148 -5.35 -6.01 16.34
N GLY A 149 -6.45 -6.40 15.70
CA GLY A 149 -7.78 -6.25 16.26
C GLY A 149 -7.94 -7.05 17.57
N LEU A 150 -7.58 -8.33 17.56
CA LEU A 150 -7.64 -9.18 18.74
C LEU A 150 -6.68 -8.70 19.83
N ILE A 151 -5.44 -8.33 19.47
CA ILE A 151 -4.47 -7.79 20.44
C ILE A 151 -5.03 -6.54 21.11
N PHE A 152 -5.59 -5.60 20.34
CA PHE A 152 -6.17 -4.39 20.89
C PHE A 152 -7.42 -4.68 21.72
N ILE A 153 -8.26 -5.61 21.30
CA ILE A 153 -9.46 -6.00 22.06
C ILE A 153 -9.05 -6.59 23.42
N LEU A 154 -8.06 -7.49 23.43
CA LEU A 154 -7.55 -8.09 24.65
C LEU A 154 -6.83 -7.06 25.53
N ALA A 155 -5.98 -6.22 24.95
CA ALA A 155 -5.30 -5.15 25.67
C ALA A 155 -6.31 -4.19 26.30
N GLY A 156 -7.36 -3.82 25.56
CA GLY A 156 -8.44 -2.99 26.07
C GLY A 156 -9.21 -3.67 27.20
N TYR A 157 -9.47 -4.97 27.11
CA TYR A 157 -10.07 -5.74 28.20
C TYR A 157 -9.20 -5.72 29.48
N PHE A 158 -7.90 -5.98 29.36
CA PHE A 158 -6.99 -6.04 30.51
C PHE A 158 -6.64 -4.69 31.12
N SER A 159 -6.49 -3.63 30.32
CA SER A 159 -6.21 -2.28 30.81
C SER A 159 -7.36 -1.74 31.68
N VAL A 160 -8.55 -2.24 31.43
CA VAL A 160 -9.81 -1.81 32.02
C VAL A 160 -10.14 -2.58 33.30
N GLU A 161 -9.90 -3.90 33.30
CA GLU A 161 -10.21 -4.77 34.44
C GLU A 161 -9.32 -4.47 35.66
N HIS A 162 -8.22 -3.73 35.49
CA HIS A 162 -7.34 -3.35 36.59
C HIS A 162 -7.86 -2.17 37.42
N ASP A 163 -8.70 -1.31 36.85
CA ASP A 163 -9.19 -0.07 37.49
C ASP A 163 -10.69 -0.08 37.81
N ALA A 164 -11.43 -1.11 37.37
CA ALA A 164 -12.89 -1.16 37.55
C ALA A 164 -13.30 -1.81 38.88
N THR A 165 -14.11 -1.09 39.67
CA THR A 165 -14.94 -1.70 40.72
C THR A 165 -16.02 -2.58 40.08
N PRO A 166 -16.35 -3.77 40.64
CA PRO A 166 -17.16 -4.80 39.97
C PRO A 166 -18.56 -4.39 39.47
N ASP A 167 -19.11 -3.29 39.97
CA ASP A 167 -20.54 -2.99 39.83
C ASP A 167 -20.91 -1.93 38.77
N ASP A 168 -19.97 -1.11 38.27
CA ASP A 168 -20.34 0.05 37.43
C ASP A 168 -20.18 -0.12 35.92
N GLY A 169 -19.61 -1.25 35.46
CA GLY A 169 -19.23 -1.39 34.06
C GLY A 169 -18.12 -0.40 33.69
N VAL A 170 -17.31 -0.74 32.70
CA VAL A 170 -16.07 0.02 32.49
C VAL A 170 -16.28 1.09 31.43
N ILE A 171 -16.38 2.31 31.92
CA ILE A 171 -16.44 3.54 31.13
C ILE A 171 -15.00 3.96 30.81
N TRP A 172 -14.69 4.07 29.52
CA TRP A 172 -13.40 4.61 29.09
C TRP A 172 -13.44 6.13 29.14
N ASP A 173 -12.43 6.73 29.78
CA ASP A 173 -12.22 8.16 29.66
C ASP A 173 -11.83 8.53 28.22
N MET A 174 -12.25 9.72 27.80
CA MET A 174 -12.07 10.16 26.42
C MET A 174 -10.59 10.19 25.99
N PRO A 175 -9.64 10.75 26.77
CA PRO A 175 -8.22 10.71 26.41
C PRO A 175 -7.68 9.30 26.15
N THR A 176 -7.98 8.33 27.01
CA THR A 176 -7.54 6.94 26.84
C THR A 176 -8.15 6.31 25.59
N LEU A 177 -9.44 6.55 25.32
CA LEU A 177 -10.11 6.03 24.13
C LEU A 177 -9.54 6.63 22.83
N LEU A 178 -9.23 7.93 22.83
CA LEU A 178 -8.57 8.62 21.73
C LEU A 178 -7.18 8.05 21.47
N LEU A 179 -6.37 7.86 22.53
CA LEU A 179 -5.04 7.28 22.42
C LEU A 179 -5.10 5.84 21.90
N TYR A 180 -5.98 5.02 22.46
CA TYR A 180 -6.19 3.63 22.07
C TYR A 180 -6.53 3.50 20.58
N LYS A 181 -7.52 4.29 20.10
CA LYS A 181 -7.91 4.34 18.69
C LYS A 181 -6.81 4.89 17.79
N GLY A 182 -6.12 5.95 18.23
CA GLY A 182 -5.00 6.52 17.51
C GLY A 182 -3.84 5.53 17.33
N MET A 183 -3.51 4.77 18.36
CA MET A 183 -2.47 3.74 18.31
C MET A 183 -2.83 2.59 17.36
N LEU A 184 -4.09 2.13 17.38
CA LEU A 184 -4.57 1.12 16.44
C LEU A 184 -4.38 1.61 15.00
N GLY A 185 -4.83 2.83 14.71
CA GLY A 185 -4.68 3.45 13.39
C GLY A 185 -3.23 3.60 12.95
N ALA A 186 -2.37 4.05 13.87
CA ALA A 186 -0.94 4.20 13.61
C ALA A 186 -0.28 2.85 13.27
N LEU A 187 -0.55 1.80 14.03
CA LEU A 187 -0.01 0.47 13.77
C LEU A 187 -0.52 -0.14 12.47
N MET A 188 -1.79 0.10 12.11
CA MET A 188 -2.31 -0.29 10.79
C MET A 188 -1.51 0.39 9.68
N GLY A 189 -1.34 1.72 9.74
CA GLY A 189 -0.55 2.46 8.75
C GLY A 189 0.92 1.99 8.67
N LEU A 190 1.51 1.63 9.81
CA LEU A 190 2.88 1.12 9.90
C LEU A 190 3.05 -0.26 9.26
N VAL A 191 2.03 -1.13 9.36
CA VAL A 191 2.08 -2.51 8.85
C VAL A 191 1.63 -2.61 7.40
N GLU A 192 0.53 -1.94 7.04
CA GLU A 192 -0.07 -2.05 5.71
C GLU A 192 0.77 -1.36 4.64
N GLN A 193 1.33 -0.19 4.94
CA GLN A 193 2.03 0.60 3.94
C GLN A 193 3.28 -0.10 3.39
N PRO A 194 4.19 -0.64 4.22
CA PRO A 194 5.31 -1.43 3.73
C PRO A 194 4.85 -2.65 2.93
N LEU A 195 3.80 -3.34 3.38
CA LEU A 195 3.27 -4.51 2.68
C LEU A 195 2.82 -4.15 1.26
N ILE A 196 2.03 -3.08 1.11
CA ILE A 196 1.54 -2.62 -0.21
C ILE A 196 2.70 -2.24 -1.12
N VAL A 197 3.64 -1.42 -0.63
CA VAL A 197 4.78 -0.95 -1.43
C VAL A 197 5.67 -2.10 -1.86
N LEU A 198 5.98 -3.03 -0.96
CA LEU A 198 6.80 -4.20 -1.27
C LEU A 198 6.10 -5.12 -2.26
N LEU A 199 4.78 -5.32 -2.12
CA LEU A 199 4.01 -6.02 -3.14
C LEU A 199 4.15 -5.30 -4.48
N ILE A 200 3.92 -3.99 -4.58
CA ILE A 200 4.04 -3.22 -5.84
C ILE A 200 5.43 -3.31 -6.46
N ALA A 201 6.47 -3.34 -5.65
CA ALA A 201 7.85 -3.49 -6.11
C ALA A 201 8.15 -4.85 -6.78
N THR A 202 7.31 -5.89 -6.62
CA THR A 202 7.46 -7.18 -7.33
C THR A 202 6.76 -7.20 -8.69
N LYS A 203 6.18 -6.09 -9.16
CA LYS A 203 5.54 -5.98 -10.47
C LYS A 203 6.58 -6.28 -11.58
N PRO A 204 6.30 -7.20 -12.52
CA PRO A 204 7.23 -7.50 -13.60
C PRO A 204 7.41 -6.28 -14.51
N VAL A 205 8.64 -6.05 -14.93
CA VAL A 205 8.99 -5.04 -15.94
C VAL A 205 8.61 -5.62 -17.30
N PRO A 206 7.86 -4.91 -18.17
CA PRO A 206 7.59 -5.38 -19.52
C PRO A 206 8.92 -5.55 -20.29
N ASP A 207 9.09 -6.68 -20.99
CA ASP A 207 10.32 -7.06 -21.72
C ASP A 207 10.67 -6.16 -22.94
N GLU A 208 10.12 -4.95 -23.07
CA GLU A 208 10.20 -4.12 -24.28
C GLU A 208 11.54 -3.34 -24.45
N ILE A 209 12.60 -3.63 -23.68
CA ILE A 209 13.91 -2.96 -23.85
C ILE A 209 15.03 -3.98 -24.03
N SER A 210 14.94 -4.82 -25.06
CA SER A 210 16.06 -5.69 -25.46
C SER A 210 16.44 -5.64 -26.94
N GLU A 211 15.74 -4.86 -27.78
CA GLU A 211 16.05 -4.83 -29.23
C GLU A 211 16.50 -3.46 -29.77
N GLU A 212 16.16 -2.32 -29.15
CA GLU A 212 16.52 -1.00 -29.72
C GLU A 212 17.89 -0.45 -29.28
N ASP A 213 18.49 -0.97 -28.20
CA ASP A 213 19.81 -0.49 -27.73
C ASP A 213 21.02 -1.23 -28.38
N GLU A 214 20.79 -2.32 -29.12
CA GLU A 214 21.87 -2.98 -29.90
C GLU A 214 22.06 -2.38 -31.31
N GLU A 215 21.04 -1.75 -31.90
CA GLU A 215 21.14 -1.21 -33.28
C GLU A 215 21.88 0.14 -33.39
N CYS A 216 22.02 0.91 -32.30
CA CYS A 216 22.81 2.15 -32.32
C CYS A 216 24.34 1.92 -32.20
N GLY A 217 24.81 0.68 -32.03
CA GLY A 217 26.23 0.37 -31.79
C GLY A 217 27.07 -0.04 -33.02
N SER A 218 26.47 -0.26 -34.19
CA SER A 218 27.14 -1.01 -35.27
C SER A 218 27.19 -0.30 -36.64
N SER A 219 27.01 1.02 -36.72
CA SER A 219 27.07 1.72 -38.01
C SER A 219 27.96 2.95 -38.03
N HIS A 220 29.26 2.82 -37.74
CA HIS A 220 30.30 3.66 -38.36
C HIS A 220 31.72 3.20 -38.04
N SER A 221 32.30 2.42 -38.95
CA SER A 221 33.56 2.75 -39.63
C SER A 221 34.11 1.49 -40.32
N LYS A 222 33.88 1.38 -41.63
CA LYS A 222 34.80 0.65 -42.50
C LYS A 222 35.52 1.67 -43.39
N PRO A 223 36.83 1.50 -43.62
CA PRO A 223 37.70 2.54 -44.17
C PRO A 223 37.51 2.68 -45.67
N THR A 224 37.54 3.92 -46.14
CA THR A 224 37.66 4.30 -47.54
C THR A 224 38.93 3.69 -48.14
N GLU A 225 38.78 2.64 -48.95
CA GLU A 225 39.80 2.18 -49.89
C GLU A 225 39.85 3.16 -51.07
N THR A 226 40.91 3.97 -51.11
CA THR A 226 41.26 4.79 -52.28
C THR A 226 41.90 3.88 -53.33
N ALA A 227 41.10 3.39 -54.28
CA ALA A 227 41.58 2.68 -55.45
C ALA A 227 41.83 3.66 -56.62
N THR A 228 43.08 3.64 -57.04
CA THR A 228 43.73 4.13 -58.26
C THR A 228 42.88 4.05 -59.53
N GLU A 229 42.69 5.17 -60.24
CA GLU A 229 42.40 5.18 -61.67
C GLU A 229 43.54 5.85 -62.46
N THR A 230 44.12 5.05 -63.34
CA THR A 230 45.11 5.39 -64.36
C THR A 230 44.40 5.93 -65.60
N PRO A 231 44.80 7.08 -66.19
CA PRO A 231 44.35 7.44 -67.52
C PRO A 231 45.30 6.88 -68.59
N ALA A 232 44.77 6.03 -69.46
CA ALA A 232 45.39 5.62 -70.71
C ALA A 232 44.94 6.56 -71.86
N GLN A 233 45.95 7.15 -72.49
CA GLN A 233 46.10 7.57 -73.89
C GLN A 233 44.86 7.74 -74.79
N GLN A 234 44.76 8.93 -75.38
CA GLN A 234 44.70 9.12 -76.84
C GLN A 234 45.38 10.44 -77.23
#